data_AF-A0A820CIJ5-F1
#
_entry.id   AF-A0A820CIJ5-F1
#
_cell.length_a   1.000
_cell.length_b   1.000
_cell.length_c   1.000
_cell.angle_alpha   90.00
_cell.angle_beta   90.00
_cell.angle_gamma   90.00
#
_symmetry.space_group_name_H-M   'P 1'
#
loop_
_entity.id
_entity.type
_entity.pdbx_description
1 polymer ?
#
loop_
_entity_poly.entity_id
_entity_poly.type
_entity_poly.pdbx_seq_one_letter_code
_entity_poly.pdbx_strand_id
1 'polypeptide(L)'
;MTAKRTKKHAIMPNGLSEDEVKSFDESNSEESDSAANDIEESEEKIETPAAGFVDNKPPPPIRDELQPINYLYFMFDKQSTTLLTNPSNLYSVQKNPNKPSSDTRVESISSVMSRDRFLEIKKYLHVTDNSVQSNRTDINFNRANKVRSLLNIVKENFRKISKEEKLSIDEQIIPFKGKSIMKQHMPNKPNRWGYKMFLLVGGKSSICYDFIFYAGKNDKKKHGFCTDIVLDLCETVPRFINHKVYFDNYFTTIR
;
A
#
# COMPACT_ATOMS: atom_id res chain seq x y z
N MET A 1 33.46 -38.03 0.93
CA MET A 1 33.61 -37.66 2.35
C MET A 1 32.27 -37.16 2.85
N THR A 2 31.69 -37.94 3.77
CA THR A 2 30.31 -37.88 4.22
C THR A 2 30.28 -37.26 5.61
N ALA A 3 29.50 -36.19 5.83
CA ALA A 3 29.29 -35.65 7.17
C ALA A 3 27.84 -35.92 7.59
N LYS A 4 27.66 -37.00 8.37
CA LYS A 4 26.42 -37.35 9.07
C LYS A 4 26.19 -36.34 10.19
N ARG A 5 25.02 -35.68 10.21
CA ARG A 5 24.57 -34.82 11.31
C ARG A 5 23.70 -35.64 12.25
N THR A 6 24.21 -35.92 13.44
CA THR A 6 23.54 -36.64 14.53
C THR A 6 22.47 -35.76 15.19
N LYS A 7 21.26 -36.33 15.38
CA LYS A 7 20.14 -35.71 16.11
C LYS A 7 20.38 -35.84 17.62
N LYS A 8 20.39 -34.72 18.34
CA LYS A 8 20.31 -34.70 19.81
C LYS A 8 18.88 -35.02 20.25
N HIS A 9 18.76 -35.86 21.28
CA HIS A 9 17.53 -36.29 21.93
C HIS A 9 16.82 -35.12 22.62
N ALA A 10 15.49 -35.10 22.51
CA ALA A 10 14.60 -34.25 23.30
C ALA A 10 14.35 -34.92 24.66
N ILE A 11 14.52 -34.18 25.74
CA ILE A 11 14.16 -34.56 27.11
C ILE A 11 12.90 -33.74 27.44
N MET A 12 11.79 -34.43 27.72
CA MET A 12 10.57 -33.85 28.27
C MET A 12 10.67 -33.85 29.81
N PRO A 13 10.23 -32.80 30.53
CA PRO A 13 9.93 -32.92 31.94
C PRO A 13 8.43 -33.21 32.17
N ASN A 14 8.19 -34.16 33.05
CA ASN A 14 6.90 -34.63 33.53
C ASN A 14 6.14 -33.59 34.37
N GLY A 15 4.82 -33.61 34.19
CA GLY A 15 3.74 -33.58 35.19
C GLY A 15 3.84 -32.71 36.44
N LEU A 16 2.83 -31.84 36.62
CA LEU A 16 2.15 -31.56 37.89
C LEU A 16 0.65 -31.35 37.62
N SER A 17 -0.15 -31.75 38.60
CA SER A 17 -1.55 -32.19 38.57
C SER A 17 -2.60 -31.08 38.62
N GLU A 18 -3.83 -31.44 38.21
CA GLU A 18 -5.09 -30.75 38.45
C GLU A 18 -5.39 -30.71 39.94
N ASP A 19 -5.35 -29.53 40.57
CA ASP A 19 -6.08 -29.17 41.80
C ASP A 19 -5.63 -27.76 42.23
N GLU A 20 -6.27 -26.71 41.68
CA GLU A 20 -6.28 -25.35 42.27
C GLU A 20 -7.27 -24.42 41.51
N VAL A 21 -8.48 -24.93 41.28
CA VAL A 21 -9.62 -24.12 40.83
C VAL A 21 -10.71 -24.26 41.89
N LYS A 22 -10.79 -23.28 42.81
CA LYS A 22 -11.98 -22.78 43.55
C LYS A 22 -11.58 -22.24 44.92
N SER A 23 -11.53 -20.93 45.05
CA SER A 23 -12.01 -20.19 46.22
C SER A 23 -11.66 -18.72 46.07
N PHE A 24 -12.65 -17.90 45.71
CA PHE A 24 -12.96 -16.59 46.29
C PHE A 24 -13.95 -15.88 45.36
N ASP A 25 -15.21 -16.30 45.47
CA ASP A 25 -16.33 -15.41 45.21
C ASP A 25 -16.76 -14.83 46.57
N GLU A 26 -17.25 -13.58 46.49
CA GLU A 26 -18.02 -12.85 47.50
C GLU A 26 -17.27 -12.20 48.67
N SER A 27 -17.09 -10.87 48.56
CA SER A 27 -17.64 -9.96 49.58
C SER A 27 -17.65 -8.50 49.12
N ASN A 28 -18.78 -7.86 49.44
CA ASN A 28 -19.04 -6.43 49.65
C ASN A 28 -19.57 -5.60 48.48
N SER A 29 -20.90 -5.62 48.42
CA SER A 29 -21.79 -4.52 48.05
C SER A 29 -21.87 -3.44 49.15
N GLU A 30 -22.27 -2.24 48.72
CA GLU A 30 -22.82 -1.09 49.46
C GLU A 30 -21.84 -0.06 50.06
N GLU A 31 -21.72 1.08 49.38
CA GLU A 31 -21.96 2.38 50.01
C GLU A 31 -22.32 3.43 48.93
N SER A 32 -23.53 3.99 49.07
CA SER A 32 -24.02 5.14 48.32
C SER A 32 -23.82 6.39 49.17
N ASP A 33 -23.25 7.45 48.61
CA ASP A 33 -23.54 8.79 49.11
C ASP A 33 -23.48 9.86 48.02
N SER A 34 -24.48 10.71 48.09
CA SER A 34 -24.85 11.79 47.19
C SER A 34 -23.95 13.01 47.30
N ALA A 35 -23.53 13.58 46.17
CA ALA A 35 -23.30 15.01 46.04
C ALA A 35 -23.41 15.42 44.57
N ALA A 36 -24.49 16.13 44.26
CA ALA A 36 -24.66 16.84 43.01
C ALA A 36 -23.60 17.94 42.89
N ASN A 37 -22.88 17.96 41.77
CA ASN A 37 -22.19 19.15 41.29
C ASN A 37 -22.49 19.29 39.81
N ASP A 38 -23.37 20.23 39.50
CA ASP A 38 -23.61 20.76 38.17
C ASP A 38 -22.31 21.38 37.64
N ILE A 39 -21.70 20.72 36.65
CA ILE A 39 -20.70 21.33 35.78
C ILE A 39 -21.32 21.31 34.39
N GLU A 40 -21.76 22.47 33.93
CA GLU A 40 -22.11 22.71 32.53
C GLU A 40 -20.85 22.50 31.68
N GLU A 41 -20.68 21.28 31.16
CA GLU A 41 -19.72 20.99 30.11
C GLU A 41 -20.37 21.38 28.78
N SER A 42 -20.04 22.58 28.30
CA SER A 42 -20.40 23.01 26.96
C SER A 42 -19.71 22.08 25.95
N GLU A 43 -20.45 21.12 25.42
CA GLU A 43 -20.04 20.30 24.28
C GLU A 43 -19.84 21.20 23.06
N GLU A 44 -18.63 21.75 22.91
CA GLU A 44 -18.19 22.26 21.62
C GLU A 44 -18.00 21.05 20.71
N LYS A 45 -19.06 20.70 19.96
CA LYS A 45 -19.03 19.67 18.92
C LYS A 45 -17.94 20.02 17.92
N ILE A 46 -16.77 19.41 18.07
CA ILE A 46 -15.77 19.36 17.02
C ILE A 46 -16.39 18.56 15.88
N GLU A 47 -16.87 19.26 14.86
CA GLU A 47 -17.30 18.62 13.62
C GLU A 47 -16.14 17.80 13.07
N THR A 48 -16.32 16.48 13.03
CA THR A 48 -15.46 15.61 12.27
C THR A 48 -15.57 16.02 10.82
N PRO A 49 -14.46 16.33 10.11
CA PRO A 49 -14.54 16.72 8.72
C PRO A 49 -15.17 15.56 7.94
N ALA A 50 -16.40 15.76 7.48
CA ALA A 50 -17.13 14.82 6.64
C ALA A 50 -16.54 14.81 5.22
N ALA A 51 -15.25 14.52 5.10
CA ALA A 51 -14.60 14.29 3.83
C ALA A 51 -14.62 12.77 3.57
N GLY A 52 -15.81 12.25 3.33
CA GLY A 52 -15.98 10.85 2.89
C GLY A 52 -15.36 10.67 1.50
N PHE A 53 -14.75 9.52 1.26
CA PHE A 53 -14.29 9.11 -0.07
C PHE A 53 -15.50 9.09 -1.02
N VAL A 54 -15.55 10.02 -1.97
CA VAL A 54 -16.66 10.17 -2.93
C VAL A 54 -16.51 9.14 -4.06
N ASP A 55 -17.63 8.58 -4.50
CA ASP A 55 -17.69 7.59 -5.59
C ASP A 55 -17.13 8.14 -6.91
N ASN A 56 -16.36 7.29 -7.61
CA ASN A 56 -15.96 7.26 -9.03
C ASN A 56 -16.45 8.39 -9.97
N LYS A 57 -16.19 9.66 -9.63
CA LYS A 57 -16.38 10.79 -10.54
C LYS A 57 -15.12 11.04 -11.36
N PRO A 58 -15.24 11.50 -12.62
CA PRO A 58 -14.09 11.95 -13.38
C PRO A 58 -13.35 13.06 -12.62
N PRO A 59 -12.02 13.19 -12.78
CA PRO A 59 -11.24 14.19 -12.07
C PRO A 59 -11.85 15.56 -12.33
N PRO A 60 -12.16 16.35 -11.29
CA PRO A 60 -12.57 17.72 -11.50
C PRO A 60 -11.45 18.46 -12.25
N PRO A 61 -11.80 19.37 -13.20
CA PRO A 61 -10.80 20.18 -13.87
C PRO A 61 -9.95 20.89 -12.82
N ILE A 62 -8.63 20.98 -13.05
CA ILE A 62 -7.70 21.69 -12.17
C ILE A 62 -8.17 23.15 -12.11
N ARG A 63 -8.96 23.46 -11.08
CA ARG A 63 -9.39 24.81 -10.68
C ARG A 63 -8.88 25.01 -9.27
N ASP A 64 -8.52 26.24 -8.95
CA ASP A 64 -7.87 26.65 -7.71
C ASP A 64 -8.71 26.43 -6.43
N GLU A 65 -9.89 25.83 -6.54
CA GLU A 65 -10.90 25.68 -5.48
C GLU A 65 -10.88 24.30 -4.79
N LEU A 66 -10.06 23.34 -5.24
CA LEU A 66 -10.00 22.01 -4.63
C LEU A 66 -9.01 21.97 -3.46
N GLN A 67 -9.52 21.64 -2.28
CA GLN A 67 -8.68 21.33 -1.13
C GLN A 67 -7.70 20.18 -1.46
N PRO A 68 -6.43 20.23 -0.99
CA PRO A 68 -5.43 19.19 -1.25
C PRO A 68 -5.90 17.75 -0.99
N ILE A 69 -6.77 17.57 0.01
CA ILE A 69 -7.35 16.27 0.37
C ILE A 69 -8.20 15.66 -0.76
N ASN A 70 -8.86 16.48 -1.57
CA ASN A 70 -9.70 16.01 -2.68
C ASN A 70 -8.86 15.37 -3.79
N TYR A 71 -7.64 15.87 -4.04
CA TYR A 71 -6.71 15.23 -4.97
C TYR A 71 -6.23 13.87 -4.44
N LEU A 72 -6.02 13.75 -3.12
CA LEU A 72 -5.67 12.47 -2.51
C LEU A 72 -6.79 11.44 -2.69
N TYR A 73 -8.05 11.83 -2.48
CA TYR A 73 -9.21 10.95 -2.67
C TYR A 73 -9.47 10.60 -4.13
N PHE A 74 -9.09 11.46 -5.06
CA PHE A 74 -9.11 11.13 -6.47
C PHE A 74 -8.10 10.02 -6.81
N MET A 75 -6.90 10.06 -6.23
CA MET A 75 -5.87 9.03 -6.46
C MET A 75 -6.17 7.73 -5.71
N PHE A 76 -6.64 7.83 -4.47
CA PHE A 76 -6.98 6.71 -3.59
C PHE A 76 -8.46 6.80 -3.26
N ASP A 77 -9.28 6.13 -4.07
CA ASP A 77 -10.73 6.15 -3.93
C ASP A 77 -11.23 5.20 -2.83
N LYS A 78 -12.56 5.14 -2.66
CA LYS A 78 -13.21 4.23 -1.71
C LYS A 78 -12.91 2.76 -2.00
N GLN A 79 -12.68 2.39 -3.26
CA GLN A 79 -12.28 1.02 -3.62
C GLN A 79 -10.88 0.72 -3.09
N SER A 80 -9.94 1.65 -3.24
CA SER A 80 -8.58 1.52 -2.71
C SER A 80 -8.58 1.29 -1.20
N THR A 81 -9.37 2.08 -0.46
CA THR A 81 -9.47 1.95 1.00
C THR A 81 -10.15 0.64 1.41
N THR A 82 -11.23 0.25 0.74
CA THR A 82 -11.91 -1.03 1.01
C THR A 82 -10.99 -2.22 0.75
N LEU A 83 -10.21 -2.17 -0.34
CA LEU A 83 -9.23 -3.20 -0.70
C LEU A 83 -8.08 -3.30 0.31
N LEU A 84 -7.69 -2.19 0.95
CA LEU A 84 -6.72 -2.21 2.03
C LEU A 84 -7.33 -2.76 3.32
N THR A 85 -8.56 -2.37 3.65
CA THR A 85 -9.20 -2.71 4.93
C THR A 85 -9.60 -4.17 5.01
N ASN A 86 -10.27 -4.73 3.99
CA ASN A 86 -10.85 -6.07 4.09
C ASN A 86 -9.81 -7.19 4.30
N PRO A 87 -8.72 -7.27 3.49
CA PRO A 87 -7.69 -8.29 3.70
C PRO A 87 -6.87 -7.99 4.95
N SER A 88 -6.62 -6.72 5.29
CA SER A 88 -5.90 -6.40 6.52
C SER A 88 -6.67 -6.85 7.77
N ASN A 89 -8.00 -6.69 7.78
CA ASN A 89 -8.86 -7.14 8.86
C ASN A 89 -8.87 -8.67 9.02
N LEU A 90 -8.82 -9.42 7.90
CA LEU A 90 -8.70 -10.89 7.94
C LEU A 90 -7.47 -11.35 8.72
N TYR A 91 -6.36 -10.60 8.62
CA TYR A 91 -5.11 -10.95 9.29
C TYR A 91 -4.91 -10.25 10.64
N SER A 92 -5.78 -9.32 11.05
CA SER A 92 -5.61 -8.46 12.23
C SER A 92 -6.24 -8.97 13.54
N VAL A 93 -6.58 -10.25 13.66
CA VAL A 93 -7.21 -10.80 14.88
C VAL A 93 -6.24 -10.67 16.08
N GLN A 94 -6.63 -9.91 17.11
CA GLN A 94 -5.76 -9.19 18.05
C GLN A 94 -5.11 -10.02 19.18
N LYS A 95 -3.90 -9.59 19.62
CA LYS A 95 -3.40 -9.68 21.01
C LYS A 95 -3.01 -8.27 21.47
N ASN A 96 -3.36 -7.94 22.71
CA ASN A 96 -3.38 -6.59 23.30
C ASN A 96 -1.99 -5.91 23.36
N PRO A 97 -1.76 -4.76 22.70
CA PRO A 97 -0.51 -4.02 22.80
C PRO A 97 -0.66 -2.71 23.62
N ASN A 98 0.03 -2.61 24.76
CA ASN A 98 -0.02 -1.46 25.67
C ASN A 98 1.24 -0.58 25.66
N LYS A 99 0.97 0.75 25.73
CA LYS A 99 1.71 1.95 26.19
C LYS A 99 3.01 2.43 25.47
N PRO A 100 3.00 3.64 24.86
CA PRO A 100 4.22 4.37 24.50
C PRO A 100 4.73 5.33 25.60
N SER A 101 6.07 5.53 25.64
CA SER A 101 6.82 6.43 26.55
C SER A 101 6.75 7.92 26.13
N SER A 102 6.86 8.84 27.09
CA SER A 102 6.63 10.29 26.99
C SER A 102 7.71 11.09 26.26
N ASP A 103 8.95 10.57 26.18
CA ASP A 103 10.12 11.44 25.95
C ASP A 103 10.41 11.76 24.47
N THR A 104 9.63 11.18 23.54
CA THR A 104 9.75 11.42 22.09
C THR A 104 8.41 11.67 21.41
N ARG A 105 7.41 12.16 22.15
CA ARG A 105 6.03 12.32 21.69
C ARG A 105 5.88 13.54 20.78
N VAL A 106 5.51 13.31 19.51
CA VAL A 106 5.08 14.37 18.58
C VAL A 106 3.56 14.39 18.59
N GLU A 107 2.97 15.43 19.18
CA GLU A 107 1.54 15.45 19.52
C GLU A 107 0.63 15.19 18.30
N SER A 108 0.92 15.80 17.16
CA SER A 108 0.15 15.63 15.92
C SER A 108 0.14 14.20 15.36
N ILE A 109 1.08 13.35 15.76
CA ILE A 109 1.16 11.94 15.35
C ILE A 109 0.60 11.05 16.45
N SER A 110 0.99 11.31 17.71
CA SER A 110 0.58 10.49 18.85
C SER A 110 -0.89 10.64 19.22
N SER A 111 -1.52 11.78 18.90
CA SER A 111 -2.95 11.99 19.12
C SER A 111 -3.83 11.20 18.14
N VAL A 112 -3.28 10.78 16.99
CA VAL A 112 -4.02 10.04 15.96
C VAL A 112 -4.09 8.54 16.28
N MET A 113 -2.96 7.92 16.63
CA MET A 113 -2.92 6.52 17.06
C MET A 113 -1.67 6.17 17.87
N SER A 114 -1.76 5.14 18.70
CA SER A 114 -0.60 4.61 19.42
C SER A 114 0.41 3.98 18.46
N ARG A 115 1.69 4.04 18.84
CA ARG A 115 2.80 3.40 18.11
C ARG A 115 2.53 1.91 17.86
N ASP A 116 2.05 1.21 18.88
CA ASP A 116 1.88 -0.25 18.78
C ASP A 116 0.69 -0.61 17.90
N ARG A 117 -0.37 0.20 17.93
CA ARG A 117 -1.48 0.07 16.98
C ARG A 117 -1.00 0.29 15.54
N PHE A 118 -0.17 1.31 15.30
CA PHE A 118 0.44 1.52 13.99
C PHE A 118 1.29 0.33 13.53
N LEU A 119 2.14 -0.21 14.41
CA LEU A 119 2.98 -1.37 14.11
C LEU A 119 2.16 -2.63 13.86
N GLU A 120 1.07 -2.83 14.59
CA GLU A 120 0.12 -3.93 14.38
C GLU A 120 -0.55 -3.81 13.01
N ILE A 121 -1.11 -2.65 12.67
CA ILE A 121 -1.72 -2.40 11.35
C ILE A 121 -0.69 -2.64 10.24
N LYS A 122 0.51 -2.08 10.39
CA LYS A 122 1.60 -2.23 9.41
C LYS A 122 1.99 -3.71 9.22
N LYS A 123 1.98 -4.52 10.28
CA LYS A 123 2.30 -5.95 10.22
C LYS A 123 1.28 -6.74 9.41
N TYR A 124 0.01 -6.36 9.48
CA TYR A 124 -1.10 -7.08 8.86
C TYR A 124 -1.65 -6.42 7.60
N LEU A 125 -1.01 -5.35 7.11
CA LEU A 125 -1.41 -4.67 5.88
C LEU A 125 -1.36 -5.61 4.67
N HIS A 126 -2.53 -5.94 4.12
CA HIS A 126 -2.68 -6.81 2.95
C HIS A 126 -3.63 -6.18 1.93
N VAL A 127 -3.31 -6.40 0.66
CA VAL A 127 -4.06 -5.88 -0.50
C VAL A 127 -4.80 -6.98 -1.25
N THR A 128 -4.36 -8.24 -1.09
CA THR A 128 -4.94 -9.40 -1.77
C THR A 128 -5.04 -10.55 -0.79
N ASP A 129 -6.09 -11.37 -0.91
CA ASP A 129 -6.18 -12.65 -0.20
C ASP A 129 -5.15 -13.64 -0.73
N ASN A 130 -4.31 -14.17 0.16
CA ASN A 130 -3.28 -15.14 -0.19
C ASN A 130 -3.86 -16.50 -0.60
N SER A 131 -5.11 -16.82 -0.24
CA SER A 131 -5.78 -18.09 -0.62
C SER A 131 -6.01 -18.21 -2.14
N VAL A 132 -6.11 -17.06 -2.82
CA VAL A 132 -6.41 -16.96 -4.26
C VAL A 132 -5.14 -16.98 -5.12
N GLN A 133 -3.96 -17.04 -4.50
CA GLN A 133 -2.70 -17.00 -5.25
C GLN A 133 -2.47 -18.29 -6.04
N SER A 134 -2.33 -18.15 -7.36
CA SER A 134 -1.97 -19.26 -8.24
C SER A 134 -0.57 -19.82 -7.95
N ASN A 135 -0.39 -21.09 -8.27
CA ASN A 135 0.89 -21.78 -8.12
C ASN A 135 1.95 -21.17 -9.04
N ARG A 136 3.22 -21.21 -8.62
CA ARG A 136 4.34 -20.63 -9.39
C ARG A 136 4.56 -21.24 -10.77
N THR A 137 4.03 -22.45 -10.99
CA THR A 137 4.09 -23.20 -12.25
C THR A 137 2.93 -22.86 -13.19
N ASP A 138 1.93 -22.11 -12.72
CA ASP A 138 0.81 -21.67 -13.53
C ASP A 138 1.28 -20.66 -14.59
N ILE A 139 0.77 -20.81 -15.81
CA ILE A 139 1.02 -19.87 -16.90
C ILE A 139 0.51 -18.46 -16.58
N ASN A 140 -0.51 -18.36 -15.71
CA ASN A 140 -1.09 -17.10 -15.25
C ASN A 140 -0.44 -16.59 -13.95
N PHE A 141 0.66 -17.18 -13.50
CA PHE A 141 1.33 -16.76 -12.27
C PHE A 141 1.86 -15.33 -12.37
N ASN A 142 1.32 -14.45 -11.52
CA ASN A 142 1.77 -13.07 -11.43
C ASN A 142 2.64 -12.86 -10.18
N ARG A 143 3.92 -12.53 -10.37
CA ARG A 143 4.85 -12.25 -9.27
C ARG A 143 4.44 -11.07 -8.39
N ALA A 144 3.67 -10.13 -8.93
CA ALA A 144 3.17 -8.95 -8.24
C ALA A 144 1.76 -9.15 -7.68
N ASN A 145 1.21 -10.37 -7.63
CA ASN A 145 -0.18 -10.63 -7.24
C ASN A 145 -0.61 -9.96 -5.92
N LYS A 146 0.30 -9.92 -4.94
CA LYS A 146 0.07 -9.31 -3.61
C LYS A 146 -0.24 -7.81 -3.63
N VAL A 147 0.12 -7.11 -4.70
CA VAL A 147 -0.10 -5.66 -4.86
C VAL A 147 -0.81 -5.32 -6.16
N ARG A 148 -1.13 -6.33 -6.98
CA ARG A 148 -1.58 -6.12 -8.36
C ARG A 148 -2.91 -5.41 -8.43
N SER A 149 -3.85 -5.78 -7.56
CA SER A 149 -5.17 -5.14 -7.46
C SER A 149 -5.04 -3.65 -7.15
N LEU A 150 -4.22 -3.28 -6.15
CA LEU A 150 -3.97 -1.87 -5.84
C LEU A 150 -3.28 -1.13 -6.99
N LEU A 151 -2.27 -1.74 -7.62
CA LEU A 151 -1.60 -1.14 -8.79
C LEU A 151 -2.57 -0.88 -9.94
N ASN A 152 -3.54 -1.78 -10.17
CA ASN A 152 -4.54 -1.59 -11.22
C ASN A 152 -5.47 -0.42 -10.89
N ILE A 153 -5.97 -0.31 -9.65
CA ILE A 153 -6.84 0.80 -9.24
C ILE A 153 -6.13 2.15 -9.41
N VAL A 154 -4.90 2.26 -8.89
CA VAL A 154 -4.10 3.51 -9.02
C VAL A 154 -3.84 3.85 -10.49
N LYS A 155 -3.52 2.84 -11.32
CA LYS A 155 -3.30 3.00 -12.76
C LYS A 155 -4.57 3.49 -13.47
N GLU A 156 -5.73 2.93 -13.14
CA GLU A 156 -7.02 3.37 -13.69
C GLU A 156 -7.34 4.82 -13.30
N ASN A 157 -7.08 5.21 -12.05
CA ASN A 157 -7.30 6.58 -11.59
C ASN A 157 -6.37 7.57 -12.32
N PHE A 158 -5.09 7.23 -12.52
CA PHE A 158 -4.17 8.08 -13.28
C PHE A 158 -4.60 8.25 -14.74
N ARG A 159 -5.11 7.18 -15.35
CA ARG A 159 -5.60 7.20 -16.74
C ARG A 159 -6.82 8.10 -16.96
N LYS A 160 -7.60 8.39 -15.91
CA LYS A 160 -8.75 9.31 -15.98
C LYS A 160 -8.33 10.78 -16.11
N ILE A 161 -7.07 11.12 -15.79
CA ILE A 161 -6.57 12.50 -15.89
C ILE A 161 -6.34 12.87 -17.36
N SER A 162 -6.84 14.03 -17.77
CA SER A 162 -6.60 14.58 -19.11
C SER A 162 -5.10 14.82 -19.33
N LYS A 163 -4.59 14.31 -20.45
CA LYS A 163 -3.16 14.37 -20.78
C LYS A 163 -2.78 15.74 -21.37
N GLU A 164 -1.55 16.15 -21.10
CA GLU A 164 -0.90 17.29 -21.74
C GLU A 164 -0.45 16.96 -23.16
N GLU A 165 -0.35 17.99 -24.02
CA GLU A 165 0.18 17.85 -25.38
C GLU A 165 1.59 17.24 -25.42
N LYS A 166 2.46 17.61 -24.48
CA LYS A 166 3.84 17.11 -24.38
C LYS A 166 3.92 16.06 -23.29
N LEU A 167 4.34 14.86 -23.65
CA LEU A 167 4.43 13.70 -22.77
C LEU A 167 5.84 13.13 -22.79
N SER A 168 6.28 12.56 -21.67
CA SER A 168 7.55 11.86 -21.58
C SER A 168 7.37 10.43 -21.08
N ILE A 169 8.13 9.50 -21.65
CA ILE A 169 8.26 8.13 -21.15
C ILE A 169 9.66 7.93 -20.62
N ASP A 170 9.75 7.49 -19.37
CA ASP A 170 11.00 7.18 -18.69
C ASP A 170 10.79 6.09 -17.63
N GLU A 171 11.88 5.65 -17.02
CA GLU A 171 11.92 4.67 -15.95
C GLU A 171 12.24 5.27 -14.58
N GLN A 172 11.54 4.73 -13.57
CA GLN A 172 11.75 5.06 -12.17
C GLN A 172 12.12 3.81 -11.37
N ILE A 173 12.97 4.01 -10.35
CA ILE A 173 13.22 3.02 -9.31
C ILE A 173 12.52 3.46 -8.03
N ILE A 174 11.69 2.57 -7.49
CA ILE A 174 11.17 2.64 -6.13
C ILE A 174 12.19 1.95 -5.22
N PRO A 175 12.93 2.69 -4.37
CA PRO A 175 14.02 2.13 -3.57
C PRO A 175 13.55 0.99 -2.67
N PHE A 176 14.22 -0.15 -2.73
CA PHE A 176 13.92 -1.29 -1.87
C PHE A 176 15.16 -2.14 -1.62
N LYS A 177 15.54 -2.29 -0.35
CA LYS A 177 16.74 -3.06 0.06
C LYS A 177 16.43 -4.51 0.46
N GLY A 178 15.17 -4.89 0.62
CA GLY A 178 14.78 -6.24 1.05
C GLY A 178 15.00 -7.33 -0.01
N LYS A 179 14.64 -8.57 0.35
CA LYS A 179 14.69 -9.73 -0.56
C LYS A 179 13.42 -9.74 -1.43
N SER A 180 13.60 -9.64 -2.74
CA SER A 180 12.52 -9.73 -3.72
C SER A 180 13.09 -10.16 -5.06
N ILE A 181 12.40 -11.07 -5.76
CA ILE A 181 12.77 -11.51 -7.10
C ILE A 181 12.52 -10.45 -8.17
N MET A 182 11.62 -9.49 -7.91
CA MET A 182 11.29 -8.41 -8.84
C MET A 182 12.26 -7.24 -8.75
N LYS A 183 13.14 -7.24 -7.73
CA LYS A 183 14.12 -6.17 -7.49
C LYS A 183 15.11 -6.08 -8.65
N GLN A 184 15.30 -4.88 -9.17
CA GLN A 184 16.25 -4.55 -10.22
C GLN A 184 17.45 -3.79 -9.66
N HIS A 185 18.57 -3.92 -10.36
CA HIS A 185 19.77 -3.14 -10.13
C HIS A 185 19.96 -2.14 -11.28
N MET A 186 20.03 -0.84 -10.99
CA MET A 186 20.31 0.22 -11.96
C MET A 186 21.49 1.07 -11.45
N PRO A 187 22.72 0.81 -11.92
CA PRO A 187 23.93 1.36 -11.31
C PRO A 187 24.02 2.88 -11.35
N ASN A 188 23.42 3.49 -12.37
CA ASN A 188 23.50 4.93 -12.63
C ASN A 188 22.44 5.77 -11.91
N LYS A 189 21.54 5.15 -11.12
CA LYS A 189 20.57 5.89 -10.29
C LYS A 189 21.09 6.04 -8.86
N PRO A 190 20.73 7.13 -8.12
CA PRO A 190 21.16 7.34 -6.73
C PRO A 190 20.84 6.15 -5.83
N ASN A 191 19.62 5.61 -5.97
CA ASN A 191 19.21 4.36 -5.36
C ASN A 191 19.32 3.22 -6.37
N ARG A 192 20.43 2.47 -6.30
CA ARG A 192 20.75 1.44 -7.29
C ARG A 192 19.84 0.21 -7.23
N TRP A 193 19.18 -0.03 -6.10
CA TRP A 193 18.37 -1.23 -5.88
C TRP A 193 16.91 -0.88 -5.57
N GLY A 194 15.98 -1.48 -6.31
CA GLY A 194 14.56 -1.29 -6.05
C GLY A 194 13.64 -1.93 -7.08
N TYR A 195 12.36 -1.55 -7.06
CA TYR A 195 11.40 -1.98 -8.07
C TYR A 195 11.44 -1.03 -9.26
N LYS A 196 11.50 -1.57 -10.48
CA LYS A 196 11.48 -0.77 -11.71
C LYS A 196 10.05 -0.53 -12.18
N MET A 197 9.77 0.69 -12.57
CA MET A 197 8.53 1.10 -13.24
C MET A 197 8.85 1.90 -14.49
N PHE A 198 8.03 1.77 -15.52
CA PHE A 198 8.01 2.65 -16.68
C PHE A 198 6.81 3.57 -16.55
N LEU A 199 6.98 4.85 -16.79
CA LEU A 199 5.95 5.86 -16.57
C LEU A 199 5.71 6.66 -17.83
N LEU A 200 4.46 7.08 -18.03
CA LEU A 200 4.05 8.12 -18.96
C LEU A 200 3.70 9.36 -18.13
N VAL A 201 4.45 10.44 -18.32
CA VAL A 201 4.33 11.67 -17.50
C VAL A 201 4.10 12.91 -18.36
N GLY A 202 3.46 13.93 -17.77
CA GLY A 202 3.31 15.25 -18.40
C GLY A 202 4.62 16.00 -18.47
N GLY A 203 4.93 16.57 -19.63
CA GLY A 203 6.18 17.27 -19.87
C GLY A 203 6.30 18.58 -19.08
N LYS A 204 5.19 19.25 -18.74
CA LYS A 204 5.21 20.48 -17.93
C LYS A 204 4.91 20.20 -16.46
N SER A 205 3.86 19.43 -16.16
CA SER A 205 3.43 19.20 -14.78
C SER A 205 4.18 18.09 -14.05
N SER A 206 4.87 17.20 -14.78
CA SER A 206 5.42 15.94 -14.27
C SER A 206 4.37 15.01 -13.64
N ILE A 207 3.07 15.21 -13.91
CA ILE A 207 1.99 14.32 -13.47
C ILE A 207 2.12 12.97 -14.18
N CYS A 208 1.98 11.87 -13.45
CA CYS A 208 1.93 10.52 -14.01
C CYS A 208 0.53 10.21 -14.54
N TYR A 209 0.44 9.86 -15.82
CA TYR A 209 -0.81 9.52 -16.50
C TYR A 209 -1.00 8.01 -16.70
N ASP A 210 0.09 7.26 -16.82
CA ASP A 210 0.07 5.81 -16.89
C ASP A 210 1.42 5.22 -16.45
N PHE A 211 1.43 3.95 -16.06
CA PHE A 211 2.67 3.25 -15.73
C PHE A 211 2.60 1.74 -15.97
N ILE A 212 3.77 1.13 -16.14
CA ILE A 212 3.94 -0.33 -16.20
C ILE A 212 4.91 -0.75 -15.08
N PHE A 213 4.40 -1.59 -14.18
CA PHE A 213 5.22 -2.19 -13.11
C PHE A 213 6.02 -3.38 -13.65
N TYR A 214 7.35 -3.31 -13.55
CA TYR A 214 8.22 -4.37 -14.05
C TYR A 214 8.38 -5.48 -12.99
N ALA A 215 7.77 -6.63 -13.26
CA ALA A 215 7.85 -7.82 -12.40
C ALA A 215 8.90 -8.85 -12.86
N GLY A 216 9.72 -8.50 -13.85
CA GLY A 216 10.68 -9.40 -14.49
C GLY A 216 10.36 -9.67 -15.97
N LYS A 217 11.12 -10.58 -16.58
CA LYS A 217 10.99 -10.94 -17.99
C LYS A 217 9.67 -11.70 -18.24
N ASN A 218 8.85 -11.17 -19.15
CA ASN A 218 7.72 -11.88 -19.74
C ASN A 218 8.10 -12.19 -21.20
N ASP A 219 7.99 -13.45 -21.61
CA ASP A 219 8.56 -13.95 -22.88
C ASP A 219 7.71 -13.63 -24.12
N LYS A 220 6.57 -12.95 -23.97
CA LYS A 220 5.70 -12.55 -25.09
C LYS A 220 5.91 -11.08 -25.43
N LYS A 221 6.86 -10.80 -26.34
CA LYS A 221 7.10 -9.46 -26.88
C LYS A 221 7.10 -9.51 -28.41
N LYS A 222 6.32 -8.63 -29.05
CA LYS A 222 6.09 -8.64 -30.51
C LYS A 222 7.13 -7.80 -31.24
N HIS A 223 7.43 -6.61 -30.74
CA HIS A 223 8.29 -5.63 -31.42
C HIS A 223 9.63 -5.38 -30.68
N GLY A 224 9.86 -6.11 -29.60
CA GLY A 224 10.99 -5.92 -28.68
C GLY A 224 10.54 -5.35 -27.35
N PHE A 225 11.37 -5.55 -26.31
CA PHE A 225 10.98 -5.21 -24.94
C PHE A 225 10.65 -3.72 -24.75
N CYS A 226 11.56 -2.83 -25.17
CA CYS A 226 11.38 -1.38 -25.02
C CYS A 226 10.28 -0.84 -25.94
N THR A 227 10.24 -1.30 -27.20
CA THR A 227 9.21 -0.91 -28.16
C THR A 227 7.81 -1.23 -27.65
N ASP A 228 7.58 -2.44 -27.15
CA ASP A 228 6.28 -2.83 -26.63
C ASP A 228 5.90 -1.99 -25.40
N ILE A 229 6.85 -1.62 -24.54
CA ILE A 229 6.57 -0.73 -23.39
C ILE A 229 6.08 0.65 -23.86
N VAL A 230 6.75 1.24 -24.86
CA VAL A 230 6.35 2.53 -25.41
C VAL A 230 4.96 2.43 -26.03
N LEU A 231 4.71 1.39 -26.82
CA LEU A 231 3.41 1.15 -27.45
C LEU A 231 2.30 0.98 -26.39
N ASP A 232 2.52 0.12 -25.39
CA ASP A 232 1.57 -0.15 -24.30
C ASP A 232 1.20 1.13 -23.52
N LEU A 233 2.17 2.02 -23.25
CA LEU A 233 1.91 3.30 -22.58
C LEU A 233 1.17 4.29 -23.49
N CYS A 234 1.54 4.32 -24.77
CA CYS A 234 0.93 5.19 -25.78
C CYS A 234 -0.51 4.80 -26.13
N GLU A 235 -0.97 3.57 -25.84
CA GLU A 235 -2.37 3.17 -26.05
C GLU A 235 -3.37 4.11 -25.35
N THR A 236 -2.97 4.70 -24.23
CA THR A 236 -3.82 5.61 -23.45
C THR A 236 -3.75 7.07 -23.91
N VAL A 237 -2.85 7.39 -24.84
CA VAL A 237 -2.68 8.75 -25.37
C VAL A 237 -3.79 8.99 -26.42
N PRO A 238 -4.58 10.08 -26.31
CA PRO A 238 -5.66 10.29 -27.25
C PRO A 238 -5.12 10.51 -28.67
N ARG A 239 -5.82 9.90 -29.64
CA ARG A 239 -5.43 9.94 -31.05
C ARG A 239 -5.94 11.22 -31.71
N PHE A 240 -5.29 11.61 -32.80
CA PHE A 240 -5.70 12.71 -33.69
C PHE A 240 -5.70 14.12 -33.06
N ILE A 241 -5.01 14.31 -31.93
CA ILE A 241 -4.89 15.60 -31.24
C ILE A 241 -3.42 16.05 -31.04
N ASN A 242 -2.53 15.59 -31.91
CA ASN A 242 -1.13 16.04 -32.05
C ASN A 242 -0.29 16.04 -30.75
N HIS A 243 -0.48 15.03 -29.90
CA HIS A 243 0.40 14.82 -28.74
C HIS A 243 1.81 14.44 -29.19
N LYS A 244 2.81 14.92 -28.45
CA LYS A 244 4.24 14.70 -28.68
C LYS A 244 4.79 13.87 -27.53
N VAL A 245 5.30 12.68 -27.84
CA VAL A 245 5.86 11.77 -26.84
C VAL A 245 7.37 11.76 -26.98
N TYR A 246 8.07 12.08 -25.89
CA TYR A 246 9.52 12.10 -25.78
C TYR A 246 9.99 10.92 -24.96
N PHE A 247 11.05 10.25 -25.39
CA PHE A 247 11.69 9.17 -24.65
C PHE A 247 13.17 9.11 -25.03
N ASP A 248 13.98 8.54 -24.15
CA ASP A 248 15.42 8.50 -24.31
C ASP A 248 15.90 7.39 -25.27
N ASN A 249 17.22 7.30 -25.40
CA ASN A 249 17.85 6.34 -26.28
C ASN A 249 17.61 4.88 -25.88
N TYR A 250 17.27 4.61 -24.61
CA TYR A 250 16.95 3.27 -24.14
C TYR A 250 15.67 2.73 -24.79
N PHE A 251 14.75 3.63 -25.17
CA PHE A 251 13.50 3.28 -25.85
C PHE A 251 13.57 3.43 -27.38
N THR A 252 14.58 4.11 -27.93
CA THR A 252 14.77 4.22 -29.38
C THR A 252 15.53 3.02 -29.94
N THR A 253 14.82 2.06 -30.52
CA THR A 253 15.43 1.07 -31.41
C THR A 253 14.99 1.32 -32.84
N ILE A 254 15.91 1.87 -33.65
CA ILE A 254 15.81 1.79 -35.11
C ILE A 254 16.50 0.47 -35.47
N ARG A 255 15.72 -0.52 -35.89
CA ARG A 255 16.27 -1.71 -36.55
C ARG A 255 16.07 -1.58 -38.04
#